data_AF-A0A6A6EMV1-F1
#
_entry.id   AF-A0A6A6EMV1-F1
#
_cell.length_a   1.000
_cell.length_b   1.000
_cell.length_c   1.000
_cell.angle_alpha   90.00
_cell.angle_beta   90.00
_cell.angle_gamma   90.00
#
_symmetry.space_group_name_H-M   'P 1'
#
loop_
_entity.id
_entity.type
_entity.pdbx_description
1 polymer ?
#
loop_
_entity_poly.entity_id
_entity_poly.type
_entity_poly.pdbx_seq_one_letter_code
_entity_poly.pdbx_strand_id
1 'polypeptide(L)'
;NILLTGNGVIKLADFGLSRSFEKSQRPITPKVGTLWHASPEVLLGGKIYTTAVDMWAAGLTIGQLLPTDPLLPGDRGNRHQLDLIIKLI
;
A
#
# COMPACT_ATOMS: atom_id res chain seq x y z
N ASN A 1 -3.17 9.52 3.41
CA ASN A 1 -3.11 10.13 2.06
C ASN A 1 -4.48 10.26 1.38
N ILE A 2 -5.58 10.31 2.17
CA ILE A 2 -6.94 10.53 1.68
C ILE A 2 -7.51 11.72 2.44
N LEU A 3 -7.90 12.76 1.72
CA LEU A 3 -8.49 13.98 2.25
C LEU A 3 -9.98 14.03 1.90
N LEU A 4 -10.79 14.63 2.76
CA LEU A 4 -12.22 14.85 2.55
C LEU A 4 -12.49 16.35 2.52
N THR A 5 -13.13 16.84 1.46
CA THR A 5 -13.57 18.23 1.39
C THR A 5 -14.87 18.44 2.18
N GLY A 6 -15.19 19.70 2.51
CA GLY A 6 -16.46 20.04 3.16
C GLY A 6 -17.71 19.68 2.35
N ASN A 7 -17.56 19.45 1.03
CA ASN A 7 -18.65 19.02 0.15
C ASN A 7 -18.71 17.48 0.01
N GLY A 8 -17.98 16.73 0.83
CA GLY A 8 -17.97 15.27 0.78
C GLY A 8 -17.15 14.66 -0.36
N VAL A 9 -16.27 15.43 -1.01
CA VAL A 9 -15.43 14.94 -2.10
C VAL A 9 -14.13 14.36 -1.53
N ILE A 10 -13.83 13.12 -1.87
CA ILE A 10 -12.58 12.46 -1.51
C ILE A 10 -11.48 12.85 -2.50
N LYS A 11 -10.29 13.21 -1.99
CA LYS A 11 -9.10 13.52 -2.79
C LYS A 11 -7.88 12.76 -2.28
N LEU A 12 -7.11 12.18 -3.21
CA LEU A 12 -5.80 11.65 -2.89
C LEU A 12 -4.81 12.80 -2.65
N ALA A 13 -3.90 12.61 -1.71
CA ALA A 13 -2.87 13.57 -1.36
C ALA A 13 -1.52 12.86 -1.19
N ASP A 14 -0.45 13.66 -1.04
CA ASP A 14 0.93 13.19 -0.87
C ASP A 14 1.40 12.26 -2.01
N PHE A 15 1.85 12.91 -3.08
CA PHE A 15 2.42 12.28 -4.27
C PHE A 15 3.96 12.24 -4.22
N GLY A 16 4.57 12.45 -3.05
CA GLY A 16 6.03 12.56 -2.90
C GLY A 16 6.80 11.29 -3.27
N LEU A 17 6.13 10.13 -3.22
CA LEU A 17 6.64 8.83 -3.65
C LEU A 17 6.04 8.32 -4.97
N SER A 18 5.13 9.08 -5.59
CA SER A 18 4.49 8.68 -6.84
C SER A 18 5.48 8.64 -8.00
N ARG A 19 5.20 7.79 -9.00
CA ARG A 19 6.02 7.65 -10.22
C ARG A 19 5.11 7.53 -11.44
N SER A 20 5.53 8.09 -12.56
CA SER A 20 4.86 7.89 -13.84
C SER A 20 4.83 6.40 -14.20
N PHE A 21 3.67 5.93 -14.64
CA PHE A 21 3.54 4.58 -15.17
C PHE A 21 4.26 4.50 -16.53
N GLU A 22 5.43 3.88 -16.55
CA GLU A 22 6.14 3.57 -17.80
C GLU A 22 5.81 2.14 -18.24
N LYS A 23 5.46 1.95 -19.52
CA LYS A 23 5.28 0.59 -20.10
C LYS A 23 6.55 -0.26 -20.00
N SER A 24 7.73 0.37 -19.94
CA SER A 24 8.97 -0.34 -19.68
C SER A 24 9.10 -0.65 -18.19
N GLN A 25 9.12 -1.93 -17.84
CA GLN A 25 9.31 -2.45 -16.48
C GLN A 25 10.73 -2.17 -15.96
N ARG A 26 11.05 -0.89 -15.72
CA ARG A 26 12.32 -0.50 -15.13
C ARG A 26 12.32 -0.91 -13.66
N PRO A 27 13.47 -1.36 -13.12
CA PRO A 27 13.60 -1.65 -11.71
C PRO A 27 13.21 -0.44 -10.86
N ILE A 28 12.20 -0.59 -10.02
CA ILE A 28 11.74 0.46 -9.11
C ILE A 28 12.45 0.24 -7.79
N THR A 29 13.12 1.28 -7.28
CA THR A 29 13.68 1.25 -5.93
C THR A 29 12.53 1.17 -4.94
N PRO A 30 12.53 0.22 -3.98
CA PRO A 30 11.58 0.24 -2.89
C PRO A 30 11.90 1.47 -2.03
N LYS A 31 11.22 2.59 -2.29
CA LYS A 31 11.18 3.71 -1.37
C LYS A 31 10.06 3.43 -0.39
N VAL A 32 10.46 3.27 0.87
CA VAL A 32 9.60 2.83 1.96
C VAL A 32 8.55 3.91 2.22
N GLY A 33 7.31 3.66 1.79
CA GLY A 33 6.12 4.33 2.32
C GLY A 33 5.70 3.70 3.64
N THR A 34 4.47 3.93 4.09
CA THR A 34 3.93 3.28 5.30
C THR A 34 3.87 1.76 5.13
N LEU A 35 4.65 1.01 5.95
CA LEU A 35 4.82 -0.44 5.87
C LEU A 35 3.49 -1.24 5.85
N TRP A 36 2.44 -0.73 6.50
CA TRP A 36 1.15 -1.41 6.63
C TRP A 36 0.39 -1.57 5.31
N HIS A 37 0.71 -0.75 4.29
CA HIS A 37 0.05 -0.77 2.99
C HIS A 37 0.89 -1.44 1.90
N ALA A 38 2.06 -1.99 2.23
CA ALA A 38 2.94 -2.63 1.27
C ALA A 38 2.39 -3.99 0.83
N SER A 39 2.41 -4.23 -0.47
CA SER A 39 2.01 -5.51 -1.07
C SER A 39 3.08 -6.60 -0.83
N PRO A 40 2.70 -7.89 -0.85
CA PRO A 40 3.64 -8.98 -0.58
C PRO A 40 4.86 -8.98 -1.51
N GLU A 41 4.69 -8.67 -2.79
CA GLU A 41 5.78 -8.56 -3.76
C GLU A 41 6.72 -7.38 -3.48
N VAL A 42 6.22 -6.29 -2.89
CA VAL A 42 7.06 -5.18 -2.40
C VAL A 42 7.84 -5.61 -1.15
N LEU A 43 7.18 -6.29 -0.21
CA LEU A 43 7.78 -6.77 1.04
C LEU A 43 8.89 -7.81 0.79
N LEU A 44 8.74 -8.62 -0.25
CA LEU A 44 9.72 -9.62 -0.72
C LEU A 44 10.86 -9.01 -1.55
N GLY A 45 10.86 -7.69 -1.79
CA GLY A 45 11.93 -7.02 -2.53
C GLY A 45 11.87 -7.23 -4.05
N GLY A 46 10.68 -7.50 -4.60
CA GLY A 46 10.46 -7.50 -6.04
C GLY A 46 10.94 -6.20 -6.65
N LYS A 47 11.54 -6.23 -7.84
CA LYS A 47 12.09 -5.03 -8.50
C LYS A 47 11.13 -4.42 -9.53
N ILE A 48 10.11 -5.18 -9.91
CA ILE A 48 9.13 -4.81 -10.92
C ILE A 48 7.79 -4.74 -10.19
N TYR A 49 7.21 -3.54 -10.17
CA TYR A 49 5.87 -3.32 -9.64
C TYR A 49 4.95 -2.90 -10.78
N THR A 50 3.69 -3.27 -10.67
CA THR A 50 2.63 -2.85 -11.58
C THR A 50 1.62 -2.03 -10.81
N THR A 51 0.56 -1.56 -11.47
CA THR A 51 -0.60 -0.92 -10.81
C THR A 51 -1.29 -1.81 -9.77
N ALA A 52 -0.95 -3.10 -9.70
CA ALA A 52 -1.46 -4.02 -8.68
C ALA A 52 -1.05 -3.61 -7.25
N VAL A 53 0.12 -2.98 -7.07
CA VAL A 53 0.57 -2.52 -5.73
C VAL A 53 -0.35 -1.41 -5.19
N ASP A 54 -0.84 -0.54 -6.08
CA ASP A 54 -1.78 0.52 -5.72
C ASP A 54 -3.15 -0.07 -5.37
N MET A 55 -3.59 -1.10 -6.11
CA MET A 55 -4.84 -1.81 -5.81
C MET A 55 -4.79 -2.55 -4.48
N TRP A 56 -3.64 -3.12 -4.12
CA TRP A 56 -3.43 -3.71 -2.80
C TRP A 56 -3.60 -2.68 -1.67
N ALA A 57 -2.92 -1.53 -1.78
CA ALA A 57 -3.03 -0.45 -0.81
C ALA A 57 -4.46 0.11 -0.72
N ALA A 58 -5.16 0.23 -1.86
CA ALA A 58 -6.56 0.63 -1.90
C ALA A 58 -7.48 -0.38 -1.19
N GLY A 59 -7.26 -1.69 -1.40
CA GLY A 59 -7.99 -2.75 -0.70
C GLY A 59 -7.84 -2.68 0.81
N LEU A 60 -6.60 -2.51 1.31
CA LEU A 60 -6.34 -2.34 2.73
C LEU A 60 -6.95 -1.06 3.30
N THR A 61 -6.95 0.03 2.52
CA THR A 61 -7.60 1.28 2.91
C THR A 61 -9.11 1.09 3.06
N ILE A 62 -9.77 0.44 2.09
CA ILE A 62 -11.21 0.17 2.14
C ILE A 62 -11.54 -0.76 3.31
N GLY A 63 -10.73 -1.80 3.54
CA GLY A 63 -10.91 -2.70 4.66
C GLY A 63 -10.82 -1.98 6.01
N GLN A 64 -9.94 -0.98 6.15
CA GLN A 64 -9.84 -0.15 7.35
C GLN A 64 -11.07 0.75 7.59
N LEU A 65 -11.92 0.98 6.58
CA LEU A 65 -13.17 1.72 6.75
C LEU A 65 -14.26 0.85 7.39
N LEU A 66 -14.08 -0.47 7.45
CA LEU A 66 -14.96 -1.36 8.20
C LEU A 66 -14.69 -1.17 9.71
N PRO A 67 -15.71 -1.31 10.58
CA PRO A 67 -15.57 -1.15 12.03
C PRO A 67 -14.85 -2.34 12.68
N THR A 68 -13.59 -2.54 12.29
CA THR A 68 -12.67 -3.56 12.79
C THR A 68 -11.34 -2.91 13.16
N ASP A 69 -10.58 -3.58 14.04
CA ASP A 69 -9.19 -3.21 14.33
C ASP A 69 -8.35 -3.05 13.04
N PRO A 70 -7.22 -2.31 13.08
CA PRO A 70 -6.35 -2.17 11.92
C PRO A 70 -6.03 -3.55 11.33
N LEU A 71 -6.34 -3.72 10.03
CA LEU A 71 -6.34 -5.02 9.36
C LEU A 71 -4.98 -5.73 9.39
N LEU A 72 -3.91 -4.98 9.15
CA LEU A 72 -2.53 -5.50 9.05
C LEU A 72 -1.53 -4.51 9.66
N PRO A 73 -1.43 -4.42 11.00
CA PRO A 73 -0.57 -3.45 11.68
C PRO A 73 0.87 -3.97 11.81
N GLY A 74 1.55 -4.24 10.69
CA GLY A 74 2.94 -4.70 10.71
C GLY A 74 3.89 -3.60 11.17
N ASP A 75 4.21 -3.59 12.45
CA ASP A 75 5.06 -2.62 13.15
C ASP A 75 6.50 -3.09 13.36
N ARG A 76 6.80 -4.37 13.08
CA ARG A 76 8.10 -5.03 13.34
C ARG A 76 8.87 -5.39 12.07
N GLY A 77 8.66 -4.63 11.00
CA GLY A 77 9.35 -4.81 9.71
C GLY A 77 8.66 -5.80 8.75
N ASN A 78 9.28 -6.01 7.59
CA ASN A 78 8.66 -6.70 6.46
C ASN A 78 8.19 -8.13 6.78
N ARG A 79 8.93 -8.87 7.62
CA ARG A 79 8.57 -10.25 7.99
C ARG A 79 7.26 -10.29 8.77
N HIS A 80 7.10 -9.40 9.77
CA HIS A 80 5.87 -9.34 10.55
C HIS A 80 4.66 -8.99 9.67
N GLN A 81 4.82 -8.04 8.74
CA GLN A 81 3.77 -7.69 7.80
C GLN A 81 3.40 -8.89 6.90
N LEU A 82 4.38 -9.63 6.38
CA LEU A 82 4.13 -10.85 5.61
C LEU A 82 3.39 -11.91 6.41
N ASP A 83 3.76 -12.12 7.68
CA ASP A 83 3.09 -13.10 8.55
C ASP A 83 1.62 -12.72 8.77
N LEU A 84 1.31 -11.43 8.93
CA LEU A 84 -0.07 -10.94 9.05
C LEU A 84 -0.86 -11.15 7.75
N ILE A 85 -0.23 -10.88 6.60
CA ILE A 85 -0.85 -11.10 5.28
C ILE A 85 -1.20 -12.59 5.10
N ILE A 86 -0.28 -13.48 5.44
CA ILE A 86 -0.49 -14.93 5.31
C ILE A 86 -1.63 -15.41 6.21
N LYS A 87 -1.73 -14.89 7.45
CA LYS A 87 -2.81 -15.24 8.38
C LYS A 87 -4.20 -14.77 7.93
N LEU A 88 -4.26 -13.78 7.05
CA LEU A 88 -5.51 -13.23 6.53
C LEU A 88 -6.10 -14.07 5.38
N ILE A 89 -5.27 -14.89 4.71
CA ILE A 89 -5.65 -15.78 3.59
C ILE A 89 -6.01 -17.15 4.15
#